data_AF-A0A533SK88-F1
#
_entry.id   AF-A0A533SK88-F1
#
_cell.length_a   1.000
_cell.length_b   1.000
_cell.length_c   1.000
_cell.angle_alpha   90.00
_cell.angle_beta   90.00
_cell.angle_gamma   90.00
#
_symmetry.space_group_name_H-M   'P 1'
#
loop_
_entity.id
_entity.type
_entity.pdbx_description
1 polymer ?
#
loop_
_entity_poly.entity_id
_entity_poly.type
_entity_poly.pdbx_seq_one_letter_code
_entity_poly.pdbx_strand_id
1 'polypeptide(L)' 'MFPKNKKDQHKASPAGIETILGVGTSAEGTIATKGDFFVGGSFKGKIESGGNVVINKGTKVEADITAVN' A
#
# COMPACT_ATOMS: atom_id res chain seq x y z
N MET A 1 -28.26 23.51 -14.47
CA MET A 1 -27.88 23.51 -13.04
C MET A 1 -27.67 22.07 -12.58
N PHE A 2 -26.42 21.58 -12.52
CA PHE A 2 -25.95 20.39 -11.77
C PHE A 2 -24.40 20.46 -11.74
N PRO A 3 -23.71 20.54 -10.59
CA PRO A 3 -22.25 20.44 -10.56
C PRO A 3 -21.83 18.97 -10.59
N LYS A 4 -20.96 18.61 -11.56
CA LYS A 4 -20.44 17.25 -11.73
C LYS A 4 -19.37 17.00 -10.67
N ASN A 5 -19.66 16.10 -9.74
CA ASN A 5 -18.82 15.68 -8.62
C ASN A 5 -17.37 15.42 -9.08
N LYS A 6 -16.43 16.18 -8.52
CA LYS A 6 -14.98 16.04 -8.70
C LYS A 6 -14.54 14.81 -7.91
N LYS A 7 -14.64 13.63 -8.54
CA LYS A 7 -14.07 12.40 -7.99
C LYS A 7 -12.56 12.61 -7.86
N ASP A 8 -12.11 12.44 -6.63
CA ASP A 8 -10.73 12.42 -6.15
C ASP A 8 -9.80 11.81 -7.20
N GLN A 9 -9.02 12.70 -7.83
CA GLN A 9 -7.92 12.31 -8.67
C GLN A 9 -6.79 11.84 -7.77
N HIS A 10 -6.85 10.58 -7.32
CA HIS A 10 -5.61 9.85 -7.07
C HIS A 10 -4.86 9.84 -8.40
N LYS A 11 -3.84 10.70 -8.50
CA LYS A 11 -2.83 10.62 -9.55
C LYS A 11 -2.15 9.27 -9.40
N ALA A 12 -2.69 8.25 -10.05
CA ALA A 12 -1.95 7.07 -10.40
C ALA A 12 -0.89 7.52 -11.41
N SER A 13 0.33 7.77 -10.93
CA SER A 13 1.49 7.89 -11.79
C SER A 13 1.66 6.57 -12.57
N PRO A 14 1.94 6.59 -13.87
CA PRO A 14 1.91 5.40 -14.73
C PRO A 14 3.18 4.53 -14.63
N ALA A 15 3.88 4.52 -13.49
CA ALA A 15 4.97 3.59 -13.24
C ALA A 15 4.40 2.44 -12.40
N GLY A 16 4.57 1.21 -12.91
CA GLY A 16 3.88 0.02 -12.42
C GLY A 16 3.90 -0.15 -10.91
N ILE A 17 2.86 -0.78 -10.38
CA ILE A 17 2.78 -1.20 -9.00
C ILE A 17 4.07 -1.97 -8.66
N GLU A 18 5.01 -1.35 -7.94
CA GLU A 18 6.37 -1.92 -7.81
C GLU A 18 6.38 -3.12 -6.87
N THR A 19 5.59 -3.09 -5.79
CA THR A 19 5.59 -4.19 -4.80
C THR A 19 4.20 -4.46 -4.25
N ILE A 20 3.72 -5.70 -4.43
CA ILE A 20 2.41 -6.17 -3.97
C ILE A 20 2.60 -7.42 -3.10
N LEU A 21 2.03 -7.38 -1.90
CA LEU A 21 1.79 -8.58 -1.10
C LEU A 21 0.38 -9.08 -1.42
N GLY A 22 0.28 -10.16 -2.19
CA GLY A 22 -0.98 -10.65 -2.73
C GLY A 22 -1.95 -11.20 -1.67
N VAL A 23 -3.23 -11.33 -2.06
CA VAL A 23 -4.26 -11.97 -1.23
C VAL A 23 -3.91 -13.44 -0.97
N GLY A 24 -4.10 -13.90 0.27
CA GLY A 24 -3.74 -15.26 0.68
C GLY A 24 -2.25 -15.47 1.02
N THR A 25 -1.43 -14.42 0.89
CA THR A 25 -0.02 -14.46 1.31
C THR A 25 0.09 -14.05 2.77
N SER A 26 0.89 -14.78 3.55
CA SER A 26 1.30 -14.37 4.90
C SER A 26 2.82 -14.24 4.92
N ALA A 27 3.34 -13.11 5.39
CA ALA A 27 4.78 -12.89 5.52
C ALA A 27 5.11 -12.25 6.87
N GLU A 28 6.27 -12.60 7.42
CA GLU A 28 6.76 -12.09 8.68
C GLU A 28 8.21 -11.61 8.53
N GLY A 29 8.55 -10.45 9.08
CA GLY A 29 9.91 -9.88 9.01
C GLY A 29 9.94 -8.40 8.68
N THR A 30 10.98 -7.96 7.96
CA THR A 30 11.17 -6.56 7.57
C THR A 30 11.07 -6.41 6.06
N ILE A 31 10.18 -5.55 5.59
CA ILE A 31 10.04 -5.17 4.18
C ILE A 31 10.55 -3.76 4.00
N ALA A 32 11.54 -3.57 3.11
CA ALA A 32 12.04 -2.26 2.73
C ALA A 32 11.83 -2.06 1.22
N THR A 33 11.06 -1.05 0.85
CA THR A 33 10.79 -0.67 -0.54
C THR A 33 10.99 0.82 -0.76
N LYS A 34 11.44 1.18 -1.96
CA LYS A 34 11.67 2.58 -2.34
C LYS A 34 10.43 3.26 -2.90
N GLY A 35 9.45 2.49 -3.35
CA GLY A 35 8.24 2.96 -3.99
C GLY A 35 6.98 2.60 -3.22
N ASP A 36 5.86 2.62 -3.92
CA ASP A 36 4.55 2.31 -3.36
C ASP A 36 4.44 0.82 -2.99
N PHE A 37 3.86 0.54 -1.83
CA PHE A 37 3.65 -0.80 -1.29
C PHE A 37 2.18 -1.12 -1.11
N PHE A 38 1.71 -2.21 -1.72
CA PHE A 38 0.33 -2.65 -1.62
C PHE A 38 0.22 -3.93 -0.80
N VAL A 39 -0.51 -3.88 0.32
CA VAL A 39 -0.70 -5.01 1.24
C VAL A 39 -2.10 -5.59 1.08
N GLY A 40 -2.18 -6.73 0.40
CA GLY A 40 -3.41 -7.51 0.17
C GLY A 40 -3.54 -8.79 1.00
N GLY A 41 -2.50 -9.16 1.76
CA GLY A 41 -2.49 -10.37 2.60
C GLY A 41 -2.21 -10.05 4.07
N SER A 42 -1.72 -11.04 4.82
CA SER A 42 -1.34 -10.88 6.21
C SER A 42 0.14 -10.53 6.33
N PHE A 43 0.48 -9.53 7.14
CA PHE A 43 1.88 -9.17 7.36
C PHE A 43 2.16 -8.87 8.83
N LYS A 44 3.29 -9.34 9.34
CA LYS A 44 3.75 -9.04 10.71
C LYS A 44 5.22 -8.63 10.74
N GLY A 45 5.54 -7.52 11.40
CA GLY A 45 6.93 -7.06 11.56
C GLY A 45 7.12 -5.59 11.24
N LYS A 46 8.00 -5.23 10.31
CA LYS A 46 8.30 -3.83 9.98
C LYS A 46 8.19 -3.55 8.48
N ILE A 47 7.57 -2.44 8.12
CA ILE A 47 7.44 -1.97 6.73
C ILE A 47 8.10 -0.60 6.63
N GLU A 48 9.06 -0.47 5.73
CA GLU A 48 9.73 0.79 5.39
C GLU A 48 9.48 1.08 3.92
N SER A 49 8.68 2.11 3.63
CA SER A 49 8.36 2.53 2.27
C SER A 49 8.83 3.96 2.02
N GLY A 50 9.54 4.15 0.92
CA GLY A 50 9.88 5.47 0.39
C GLY A 50 8.72 6.16 -0.34
N GLY A 51 7.55 5.53 -0.40
CA GLY A 51 6.34 6.04 -1.06
C GLY A 51 5.07 5.72 -0.26
N ASN A 52 3.97 5.49 -0.97
CA ASN A 52 2.67 5.21 -0.35
C ASN A 52 2.58 3.77 0.14
N VAL A 53 1.98 3.56 1.31
CA VAL A 53 1.57 2.22 1.77
C VAL A 53 0.05 2.11 1.70
N VAL A 54 -0.45 1.21 0.87
CA VAL A 54 -1.88 0.97 0.65
C VAL A 54 -2.25 -0.39 1.21
N ILE A 55 -3.12 -0.41 2.21
CA ILE A 55 -3.60 -1.64 2.84
C ILE A 55 -5.00 -1.95 2.33
N ASN A 56 -5.18 -3.17 1.80
CA ASN A 56 -6.44 -3.61 1.23
C ASN A 56 -7.45 -3.97 2.32
N LYS A 57 -8.75 -3.82 2.02
CA LYS A 57 -9.81 -4.05 3.01
C LYS A 57 -9.91 -5.54 3.36
N GLY A 58 -9.96 -5.87 4.66
CA GLY A 58 -10.07 -7.25 5.15
C GLY A 58 -8.73 -7.96 5.36
N THR A 59 -7.62 -7.24 5.26
CA THR A 59 -6.28 -7.75 5.54
C THR A 59 -5.90 -7.56 7.01
N LYS A 60 -5.00 -8.40 7.52
CA LYS A 60 -4.47 -8.32 8.88
C LYS A 60 -3.01 -7.90 8.85
N VAL A 61 -2.73 -6.68 9.29
CA VAL A 61 -1.37 -6.13 9.31
C VAL A 61 -1.00 -5.78 10.75
N GLU A 62 -0.02 -6.48 11.30
CA GLU A 62 0.54 -6.24 12.63
C GLU A 62 2.00 -5.82 12.47
N ALA A 63 2.22 -4.59 12.02
CA ALA A 63 3.56 -4.12 11.70
C ALA A 63 3.80 -2.64 12.04
N ASP A 64 5.06 -2.31 12.32
CA ASP A 64 5.56 -0.94 12.41
C ASP A 64 5.80 -0.39 11.00
N ILE A 65 4.99 0.59 10.59
CA ILE A 65 5.01 1.14 9.23
C ILE A 65 5.63 2.53 9.25
N THR A 66 6.75 2.68 8.54
CA THR A 66 7.37 3.95 8.22
C THR A 66 7.18 4.22 6.73
N ALA A 67 6.45 5.29 6.39
CA ALA A 67 6.23 5.72 5.02
C ALA A 67 6.62 7.18 4.85
N VAL A 68 7.27 7.51 3.73
CA VAL A 68 7.65 8.88 3.39
C VAL A 68 6.77 9.35 2.24
N ASN A 69 5.94 10.36 2.47
CA ASN A 69 5.06 10.97 1.46
C ASN A 69 5.22 12.49 1.45
#